data_AF-A0A959ERM1-F1
#
_entry.id   AF-A0A959ERM1-F1
#
_cell.length_a   1.000
_cell.length_b   1.000
_cell.length_c   1.000
_cell.angle_alpha   90.00
_cell.angle_beta   90.00
_cell.angle_gamma   90.00
#
_symmetry.space_group_name_H-M   'P 1'
#
loop_
_entity.id
_entity.type
_entity.pdbx_description
1 polymer ?
#
loop_
_entity_poly.entity_id
_entity_poly.type
_entity_poly.pdbx_seq_one_letter_code
_entity_poly.pdbx_strand_id
1 'polypeptide(L)'
;MRPLLLSFFAGLLLSPVFAQDLYTFQQAYPLGITTTFSAAVPAPEGGFYLAARGINDIFLFRTDTTGQIEWLRQYDLGNDEAVYGLQAFEGGCLIVGGIIGQTTSSRDGFFFFFFLDGNVLELAQLDQGNSSNAFHSIRPTPDGTYIL
;
A
#
# COMPACT_ATOMS: atom_id res chain seq x y z
N MET A 1 -61.11 -37.10 -34.13
CA MET A 1 -60.14 -35.99 -34.37
C MET A 1 -59.11 -36.03 -33.25
N ARG A 2 -57.81 -36.04 -33.59
CA ARG A 2 -56.67 -36.29 -32.68
C ARG A 2 -56.35 -35.06 -31.79
N PRO A 3 -55.87 -35.23 -30.54
CA PRO A 3 -55.43 -34.11 -29.73
C PRO A 3 -54.05 -33.60 -30.18
N LEU A 4 -53.84 -32.27 -30.16
CA LEU A 4 -52.53 -31.64 -30.33
C LEU A 4 -51.78 -31.71 -28.99
N LEU A 5 -50.57 -32.30 -29.00
CA LEU A 5 -49.60 -32.13 -27.92
C LEU A 5 -48.87 -30.79 -28.11
N LEU A 6 -48.89 -29.96 -27.07
CA LEU A 6 -48.07 -28.75 -26.98
C LEU A 6 -46.80 -29.12 -26.18
N SER A 7 -45.67 -29.32 -26.86
CA SER A 7 -44.38 -29.49 -26.18
C SER A 7 -43.75 -28.13 -25.91
N PHE A 8 -43.62 -27.77 -24.63
CA PHE A 8 -42.77 -26.68 -24.18
C PHE A 8 -41.34 -27.22 -24.01
N PHE A 9 -40.39 -26.72 -24.80
CA PHE A 9 -38.97 -26.89 -24.50
C PHE A 9 -38.54 -25.74 -23.57
N ALA A 10 -38.35 -26.04 -22.29
CA ALA A 10 -37.62 -25.15 -21.39
C ALA A 10 -36.12 -25.29 -21.70
N GLY A 11 -35.60 -24.39 -22.53
CA GLY A 11 -34.17 -24.26 -22.75
C GLY A 11 -33.51 -23.70 -21.50
N LEU A 12 -32.87 -24.56 -20.70
CA LEU A 12 -31.94 -24.11 -19.67
C LEU A 12 -30.70 -23.55 -20.37
N LEU A 13 -30.65 -22.23 -20.54
CA LEU A 13 -29.43 -21.53 -20.95
C LEU A 13 -28.44 -21.58 -19.78
N LEU A 14 -27.56 -22.59 -19.79
CA LEU A 14 -26.33 -22.55 -19.01
C LEU A 14 -25.42 -21.51 -19.68
N SER A 15 -25.45 -20.28 -19.20
CA SER A 15 -24.37 -19.33 -19.49
C SER A 15 -23.07 -19.91 -18.94
N PRO A 16 -21.99 -20.03 -19.73
CA PRO A 16 -20.73 -20.50 -19.20
C PRO A 16 -20.26 -19.52 -18.12
N VAL A 17 -20.12 -20.01 -16.90
CA VAL A 17 -19.30 -19.34 -15.89
C VAL A 17 -17.88 -19.45 -16.41
N PHE A 18 -17.35 -18.36 -16.96
CA PHE A 18 -15.93 -18.27 -17.24
C PHE A 18 -15.22 -18.32 -15.89
N ALA A 19 -14.47 -19.40 -15.66
CA ALA A 19 -13.46 -19.39 -14.62
C ALA A 19 -12.50 -18.25 -14.96
N GLN A 20 -12.43 -17.25 -14.09
CA GLN A 20 -11.43 -16.21 -14.18
C GLN A 20 -10.11 -16.89 -13.83
N ASP A 21 -9.23 -17.06 -14.82
CA ASP A 21 -7.90 -17.59 -14.59
C ASP A 21 -7.22 -16.75 -13.52
N LEU A 22 -6.86 -17.38 -12.41
CA LEU A 22 -6.13 -16.73 -11.33
C LEU A 22 -4.69 -16.52 -11.81
N TYR A 23 -4.42 -15.34 -12.38
CA TYR A 23 -3.06 -14.94 -12.70
C TYR A 23 -2.32 -14.57 -11.42
N THR A 24 -1.48 -15.48 -10.93
CA THR A 24 -0.50 -15.18 -9.88
C THR A 24 0.73 -14.55 -10.50
N PHE A 25 0.94 -13.27 -10.20
CA PHE A 25 2.19 -12.56 -10.50
C PHE A 25 3.04 -12.50 -9.22
N GLN A 26 4.28 -12.97 -9.29
CA GLN A 26 5.26 -12.87 -8.20
C GLN A 26 6.53 -12.23 -8.73
N GLN A 27 6.94 -11.13 -8.10
CA GLN A 27 8.17 -10.42 -8.41
C GLN A 27 9.02 -10.32 -7.15
N ALA A 28 10.32 -10.62 -7.27
CA ALA A 28 11.28 -10.48 -6.20
C ALA A 28 12.17 -9.27 -6.44
N TYR A 29 12.41 -8.47 -5.40
CA TYR A 29 13.31 -7.32 -5.44
C TYR A 29 14.57 -7.64 -4.63
N PRO A 30 15.68 -8.07 -5.27
CA PRO A 30 16.92 -8.44 -4.59
C PRO A 30 17.72 -7.18 -4.24
N LEU A 31 17.19 -6.38 -3.31
CA LEU A 31 17.70 -5.04 -3.00
C LEU A 31 19.02 -5.06 -2.21
N GLY A 32 19.53 -6.24 -1.82
CA GLY A 32 20.77 -6.38 -1.05
C GLY A 32 20.70 -5.84 0.39
N ILE A 33 19.50 -5.46 0.82
CA ILE A 33 19.18 -4.93 2.14
C ILE A 33 18.23 -5.89 2.85
N THR A 34 18.41 -6.09 4.15
CA THR A 34 17.45 -6.86 4.95
C THR A 34 16.19 -6.03 5.12
N THR A 35 15.21 -6.26 4.24
CA THR A 35 13.94 -5.55 4.27
C THR A 35 12.78 -6.51 4.33
N THR A 36 11.75 -6.16 5.08
CA THR A 36 10.42 -6.77 4.98
C THR A 36 9.48 -5.76 4.35
N PHE A 37 8.81 -6.14 3.25
CA PHE A 37 7.75 -5.32 2.69
C PHE A 37 6.62 -5.20 3.69
N SER A 38 6.28 -3.96 4.05
CA SER A 38 5.21 -3.64 4.98
C SER A 38 3.88 -3.47 4.25
N ALA A 39 3.91 -2.87 3.05
CA ALA A 39 2.73 -2.62 2.25
C ALA A 39 3.05 -2.45 0.77
N ALA A 40 2.07 -2.73 -0.09
CA ALA A 40 2.08 -2.41 -1.51
C ALA A 40 0.68 -1.95 -1.92
N VAL A 41 0.59 -0.85 -2.64
CA VAL A 41 -0.69 -0.27 -3.11
C VAL A 41 -0.60 0.14 -4.57
N PRO A 42 -1.68 0.01 -5.34
CA PRO A 42 -1.72 0.52 -6.71
C PRO A 42 -1.62 2.04 -6.72
N ALA A 43 -0.87 2.57 -7.68
CA ALA A 43 -0.76 3.99 -7.94
C ALA A 43 -1.87 4.46 -8.89
N PRO A 44 -2.58 5.58 -8.62
CA PRO A 44 -3.61 6.11 -9.52
C PRO A 44 -3.10 6.37 -10.95
N GLU A 45 -1.84 6.76 -11.07
CA GLU A 45 -1.13 6.98 -12.34
C GLU A 45 -0.62 5.69 -13.01
N GLY A 46 -0.90 4.51 -12.43
CA GLY A 46 -0.52 3.20 -12.93
C GLY A 46 0.77 2.66 -12.31
N GLY A 47 0.89 1.35 -12.12
CA GLY A 47 1.99 0.75 -11.36
C GLY A 47 1.72 0.73 -9.86
N PHE A 48 2.78 0.68 -9.05
CA PHE A 48 2.65 0.48 -7.60
C PHE A 48 3.56 1.39 -6.78
N TYR A 49 3.11 1.70 -5.57
CA TYR A 49 3.93 2.14 -4.46
C TYR A 49 4.13 0.98 -3.49
N LEU A 50 5.37 0.79 -3.03
CA LEU A 50 5.69 -0.20 -2.01
C LEU A 50 6.41 0.50 -0.87
N ALA A 51 6.17 0.03 0.35
CA ALA A 51 6.91 0.46 1.53
C ALA A 51 7.51 -0.77 2.21
N ALA A 52 8.76 -0.66 2.64
CA ALA A 52 9.45 -1.70 3.37
C ALA A 52 10.18 -1.12 4.57
N ARG A 53 10.31 -1.95 5.61
CA ARG A 53 11.13 -1.68 6.77
C ARG A 53 12.48 -2.36 6.59
N GLY A 54 13.55 -1.57 6.59
CA GLY A 54 14.92 -2.02 6.77
C GLY A 54 15.27 -2.20 8.24
N ILE A 55 16.56 -2.38 8.55
CA ILE A 55 17.02 -2.53 9.94
C ILE A 55 16.75 -1.23 10.74
N ASN A 56 17.10 -0.08 10.16
CA ASN A 56 16.94 1.26 10.76
C ASN A 56 16.46 2.30 9.73
N ASP A 57 15.80 1.87 8.66
CA ASP A 57 15.39 2.81 7.60
C ASP A 57 14.07 2.39 6.98
N ILE A 58 13.31 3.39 6.53
CA ILE A 58 12.16 3.18 5.67
C ILE A 58 12.62 3.19 4.22
N PHE A 59 12.18 2.19 3.45
CA PHE A 59 12.34 2.17 2.01
C PHE A 59 10.99 2.38 1.33
N LEU A 60 10.94 3.35 0.41
CA LEU A 60 9.80 3.59 -0.46
C LEU A 60 10.21 3.34 -1.91
N PHE A 61 9.36 2.63 -2.63
CA PHE A 61 9.61 2.24 -4.00
C PHE A 61 8.43 2.65 -4.87
N ARG A 62 8.75 3.01 -6.10
CA ARG A 62 7.79 3.13 -7.19
C ARG A 62 8.15 2.13 -8.26
N THR A 63 7.14 1.45 -8.79
CA THR A 63 7.31 0.54 -9.92
C THR A 63 6.35 0.87 -11.04
N ASP A 64 6.72 0.56 -12.27
CA ASP A 64 5.78 0.60 -13.37
C ASP A 64 4.68 -0.49 -13.22
N THR A 65 3.77 -0.57 -14.20
CA THR A 65 2.70 -1.58 -14.26
C THR A 65 3.19 -3.01 -14.40
N THR A 66 4.44 -3.21 -14.79
CA THR A 66 5.10 -4.52 -14.91
C THR A 66 5.85 -4.94 -13.66
N GLY A 67 5.94 -4.06 -12.65
CA GLY A 67 6.73 -4.29 -11.44
C GLY A 67 8.23 -4.03 -11.62
N GLN A 68 8.64 -3.27 -12.64
CA GLN A 68 10.01 -2.76 -12.72
C GLN A 68 10.14 -1.51 -11.85
N ILE A 69 11.22 -1.44 -11.06
CA ILE A 69 11.49 -0.28 -10.19
C ILE A 69 11.80 0.94 -11.06
N GLU A 70 10.96 1.98 -10.92
CA GLU A 70 11.22 3.30 -11.49
C GLU A 70 12.13 4.11 -10.57
N TRP A 71 11.87 4.04 -9.26
CA TRP A 71 12.75 4.62 -8.26
C TRP A 71 12.63 3.93 -6.90
N LEU A 72 13.68 4.11 -6.10
CA LEU A 72 13.81 3.68 -4.73
C LEU A 72 14.36 4.84 -3.89
N ARG A 73 13.80 5.03 -2.71
CA ARG A 73 14.23 6.02 -1.73
C ARG A 73 14.39 5.36 -0.36
N GLN A 74 15.39 5.81 0.38
CA GLN A 74 15.66 5.42 1.76
C GLN A 74 15.47 6.67 2.64
N TYR A 75 14.81 6.48 3.78
CA TYR A 75 14.58 7.53 4.76
C TYR A 75 15.02 7.05 6.14
N ASP A 76 16.03 7.75 6.67
CA ASP A 76 16.58 7.61 8.02
C ASP A 76 15.92 8.66 8.92
N LEU A 77 15.22 8.23 9.96
CA LEU A 77 14.35 9.09 10.77
C LEU A 77 14.62 8.94 12.26
N GLY A 78 15.59 8.13 12.66
CA GLY A 78 15.80 7.72 14.03
C GLY A 78 16.53 6.39 14.14
N ASN A 79 16.31 5.71 15.27
CA ASN A 79 17.00 4.46 15.58
C ASN A 79 16.21 3.21 15.18
N ASP A 80 14.88 3.32 15.08
CA ASP A 80 13.99 2.23 14.68
C ASP A 80 12.69 2.80 14.11
N GLU A 81 12.53 2.62 12.81
CA GLU A 81 11.37 3.02 12.04
C GLU A 81 10.52 1.80 11.71
N ALA A 82 9.21 1.96 11.78
CA ALA A 82 8.29 1.02 11.16
C ALA A 82 7.25 1.75 10.33
N VAL A 83 6.91 1.12 9.21
CA VAL A 83 5.76 1.49 8.39
C VAL A 83 4.58 0.63 8.78
N TYR A 84 3.47 1.28 9.11
CA TYR A 84 2.21 0.60 9.46
C TYR A 84 1.10 0.87 8.46
N GLY A 85 1.17 1.97 7.71
CA GLY A 85 0.21 2.28 6.65
C GLY A 85 0.88 2.90 5.43
N LEU A 86 0.32 2.59 4.26
CA LEU A 86 0.65 3.18 2.96
C LEU A 86 -0.64 3.41 2.19
N GLN A 87 -0.83 4.63 1.69
CA GLN A 87 -2.01 5.02 0.91
C GLN A 87 -1.58 5.87 -0.29
N ALA A 88 -1.91 5.44 -1.50
CA ALA A 88 -1.65 6.23 -2.70
C ALA A 88 -2.74 7.29 -2.93
N PHE A 89 -2.37 8.39 -3.57
CA PHE A 89 -3.25 9.45 -4.04
C PHE A 89 -2.72 10.01 -5.37
N GLU A 90 -3.51 10.83 -6.05
CA GLU A 90 -3.08 11.42 -7.33
C GLU A 90 -1.82 12.27 -7.12
N GLY A 91 -0.69 11.84 -7.69
CA GLY A 91 0.57 12.57 -7.58
C GLY A 91 1.49 12.13 -6.43
N GLY A 92 1.16 11.06 -5.69
CA GLY A 92 2.05 10.55 -4.65
C GLY A 92 1.46 9.51 -3.70
N CYS A 93 2.02 9.44 -2.50
CA CYS A 93 1.56 8.55 -1.45
C CYS A 93 1.79 9.10 -0.04
N LEU A 94 0.98 8.61 0.90
CA LEU A 94 1.07 8.89 2.33
C LEU A 94 1.56 7.63 3.04
N ILE A 95 2.57 7.79 3.89
CA ILE A 95 3.06 6.72 4.78
C ILE A 95 2.87 7.16 6.21
N VAL A 96 2.43 6.23 7.05
CA VAL A 96 2.40 6.44 8.50
C VAL A 96 3.05 5.30 9.23
N GLY A 97 3.52 5.62 10.42
CA GLY A 97 4.20 4.65 11.24
C GLY A 97 4.59 5.19 12.61
N GLY A 98 5.63 4.58 13.17
CA GLY A 98 6.27 5.06 14.38
C GLY A 98 7.79 4.97 14.30
N ILE A 99 8.45 5.96 14.88
CA ILE A 99 9.90 6.04 15.02
C ILE A 99 10.28 5.94 16.50
N ILE A 100 11.41 5.31 16.81
CA ILE A 100 12.07 5.48 18.10
C ILE A 100 13.13 6.56 17.93
N GLY A 101 12.93 7.69 18.62
CA GLY A 101 13.86 8.82 18.58
C GLY A 101 15.22 8.48 19.19
N GLN A 102 16.24 9.28 18.89
CA GLN A 102 17.62 9.02 19.33
C GLN A 102 17.79 9.03 20.86
N THR A 103 16.87 9.69 21.57
CA THR A 103 16.92 9.86 23.03
C THR A 103 15.73 9.22 23.75
N THR A 104 14.85 8.52 23.05
CA THR A 104 13.63 7.92 23.62
C THR A 104 13.65 6.40 23.46
N SER A 105 12.88 5.71 24.30
CA SER A 105 12.61 4.27 24.18
C SER A 105 11.15 3.99 23.81
N SER A 106 10.39 5.04 23.52
CA SER A 106 8.98 5.00 23.10
C SER A 106 8.88 5.26 21.60
N ARG A 107 7.88 4.67 20.93
CA ARG A 107 7.60 4.94 19.52
C ARG A 107 6.77 6.21 19.39
N ASP A 108 7.38 7.26 18.85
CA ASP A 108 6.73 8.50 18.49
C ASP A 108 6.07 8.35 17.12
N GLY A 109 4.85 8.85 16.98
CA GLY A 109 4.11 8.72 15.73
C GLY A 109 4.67 9.64 14.65
N PHE A 110 4.71 9.16 13.41
CA PHE A 110 5.04 9.99 12.26
C PHE A 110 4.04 9.81 11.14
N PHE A 111 3.87 10.85 10.34
CA PHE A 111 3.29 10.75 9.00
C PHE A 111 4.13 11.50 7.97
N PHE A 112 4.16 10.95 6.76
CA PHE A 112 4.83 11.51 5.58
C PHE A 112 3.88 11.67 4.42
N PHE A 113 3.85 12.86 3.82
CA PHE A 113 3.38 13.03 2.45
C PHE A 113 4.58 12.97 1.50
N PHE A 114 4.48 12.16 0.45
CA PHE A 114 5.49 12.10 -0.62
C PHE A 114 4.91 12.55 -1.96
N PHE A 115 5.76 13.12 -2.80
CA PHE A 115 5.50 13.38 -4.22
C PHE A 115 5.86 12.19 -5.10
N LEU A 116 5.31 12.21 -6.33
CA LEU A 116 5.50 11.23 -7.41
C LEU A 116 6.98 10.91 -7.74
N ASP A 117 7.87 11.89 -7.55
CA ASP A 117 9.31 11.78 -7.81
C ASP A 117 10.10 11.16 -6.64
N GLY A 118 9.39 10.75 -5.58
CA GLY A 118 9.98 10.21 -4.37
C GLY A 118 10.62 11.28 -3.50
N ASN A 119 10.25 12.56 -3.65
CA ASN A 119 10.63 13.59 -2.69
C ASN A 119 9.59 13.70 -1.57
N VAL A 120 10.04 14.09 -0.38
CA VAL A 120 9.15 14.36 0.76
C VAL A 120 8.42 15.68 0.50
N LEU A 121 7.09 15.64 0.46
CA LEU A 121 6.22 16.81 0.40
C LEU A 121 6.05 17.44 1.78
N GLU A 122 5.80 16.62 2.80
CA GLU A 122 5.63 17.07 4.18
C GLU A 122 6.03 15.96 5.15
N LEU A 123 6.74 16.34 6.22
CA LEU A 123 7.07 15.51 7.36
C LEU A 123 6.41 16.13 8.60
N ALA A 124 5.67 15.32 9.35
CA ALA A 124 5.30 15.66 10.71
C ALA A 124 5.62 14.51 11.67
N GLN A 125 6.25 14.87 12.78
CA GLN A 125 6.50 13.98 13.91
C GLN A 125 5.60 14.42 15.07
N LEU A 126 4.93 13.46 15.68
CA LEU A 126 4.05 13.66 16.83
C LEU A 126 4.69 13.02 18.06
N ASP A 127 5.40 13.83 18.83
CA ASP A 127 5.89 13.50 20.18
C ASP A 127 4.95 14.15 21.21
N GLN A 128 4.11 13.34 21.86
CA GLN A 128 3.19 13.77 22.91
C GLN A 128 3.56 13.17 24.28
N GLY A 129 4.86 13.12 24.58
CA GLY A 129 5.38 12.64 25.86
C GLY A 129 5.49 11.12 25.92
N ASN A 130 6.11 10.61 27.00
CA ASN A 130 6.66 9.25 27.20
C ASN A 130 5.75 8.01 26.95
N SER A 131 4.64 8.12 26.23
CA SER A 131 3.83 7.03 25.70
C SER A 131 4.12 6.77 24.22
N SER A 132 3.73 5.59 23.73
CA SER A 132 3.80 5.30 22.28
C SER A 132 2.62 5.98 21.60
N ASN A 133 2.89 6.77 20.57
CA ASN A 133 1.89 7.53 19.83
C ASN A 133 1.92 7.22 18.32
N ALA A 134 2.42 6.04 17.96
CA ALA A 134 2.47 5.55 16.58
C ALA A 134 1.09 5.49 15.91
N PHE A 135 1.04 5.88 14.63
CA PHE A 135 -0.12 5.67 13.78
C PHE A 135 -0.07 4.26 13.17
N HIS A 136 -1.10 3.46 13.40
CA HIS A 136 -1.11 2.06 12.98
C HIS A 136 -1.87 1.79 11.69
N SER A 137 -2.61 2.77 11.17
CA SER A 137 -3.38 2.62 9.95
C SER A 137 -3.59 3.96 9.27
N ILE A 138 -3.98 3.92 7.99
CA ILE A 138 -4.43 5.09 7.25
C ILE A 138 -5.74 4.71 6.61
N ARG A 139 -6.71 5.61 6.66
CA ARG A 139 -7.94 5.46 5.90
C ARG A 139 -8.31 6.78 5.21
N PRO A 140 -8.36 6.83 3.87
CA PRO A 140 -8.89 7.99 3.17
C PRO A 140 -10.39 8.11 3.43
N THR A 141 -10.86 9.35 3.42
CA THR A 141 -12.27 9.71 3.56
C THR A 141 -12.79 10.33 2.25
N PRO A 142 -14.11 10.37 2.03
CA PRO A 142 -14.67 10.89 0.78
C PRO A 142 -14.40 12.39 0.51
N ASP A 143 -14.07 13.16 1.54
CA ASP A 143 -13.77 14.60 1.41
C ASP A 143 -12.29 14.90 1.10
N GLY A 144 -11.47 13.86 0.91
CA GLY A 144 -10.05 13.98 0.60
C GLY A 144 -9.14 14.07 1.82
N THR A 145 -9.67 13.91 3.03
CA THR A 145 -8.88 13.83 4.26
C THR A 145 -8.53 12.38 4.66
N TYR A 146 -7.71 12.21 5.69
CA TYR A 146 -7.28 10.90 6.19
C TYR A 146 -7.57 10.73 7.68
N ILE A 147 -7.96 9.51 8.06
CA ILE A 147 -8.00 9.04 9.46
C ILE A 147 -6.74 8.21 9.69
N LEU A 148 -6.00 8.54 10.76
CA LEU A 148 -4.75 7.90 11.15
C LEU A 148 -4.90 7.14 12.48
#